data_AF-A0A3C2BWG0-F1
#
_entry.id   AF-A0A3C2BWG0-F1
#
_cell.length_a   1.000
_cell.length_b   1.000
_cell.length_c   1.000
_cell.angle_alpha   90.00
_cell.angle_beta   90.00
_cell.angle_gamma   90.00
#
_symmetry.space_group_name_H-M   'P 1'
#
loop_
_entity.id
_entity.type
_entity.pdbx_description
1 polymer ?
#
loop_
_entity_poly.entity_id
_entity_poly.type
_entity_poly.pdbx_seq_one_letter_code
_entity_poly.pdbx_strand_id
1 'polypeptide(L)'
;TQCAFKSGTQVFILTTTTPIAGPTGPTSTVPGPPGPATTDASLLAAGTVADARLPTRLQDAALGTTYANAFNKADIGTDGLASMGQSNTHYGNGVDTARLDRPQDRIKEFPISGSYANTLVTAVEPMIHQDGAVGIGPSFRAAATVVKSLPGNRDVCILGLGYGSTGFTVTNDRTWDPDNTMAGTNLYNLAVAQIDRFLALNSKNRVPWIVWQQGETDAVAAMSQATYAAYLDRMITLLRARYGSGLVFAIVSMTPQHIDSL
;
A
#
# COMPACT_ATOMS: atom_id res chain seq x y z
N THR A 1 -9.14 16.15 4.40
CA THR A 1 -10.50 15.93 4.92
C THR A 1 -10.86 14.47 4.74
N GLN A 2 -11.17 13.74 5.83
CA GLN A 2 -11.34 12.28 5.82
C GLN A 2 -12.63 11.85 5.11
N CYS A 3 -12.54 10.85 4.22
CA CYS A 3 -13.70 10.14 3.69
C CYS A 3 -14.33 9.28 4.79
N ALA A 4 -15.64 9.41 4.99
CA ALA A 4 -16.39 8.59 5.93
C ALA A 4 -16.77 7.25 5.29
N PHE A 5 -16.19 6.14 5.78
CA PHE A 5 -16.53 4.78 5.35
C PHE A 5 -17.71 4.22 6.18
N LYS A 6 -18.54 3.37 5.57
CA LYS A 6 -19.65 2.68 6.25
C LYS A 6 -19.11 1.71 7.32
N SER A 7 -19.83 1.62 8.45
CA SER A 7 -19.41 0.83 9.62
C SER A 7 -19.25 -0.66 9.27
N GLY A 8 -18.13 -1.26 9.71
CA GLY A 8 -17.76 -2.65 9.44
C GLY A 8 -16.55 -2.85 8.53
N THR A 9 -16.02 -1.78 7.93
CA THR A 9 -14.85 -1.83 7.04
C THR A 9 -13.57 -1.59 7.85
N GLN A 10 -12.73 -2.61 8.06
CA GLN A 10 -11.35 -2.38 8.51
C GLN A 10 -10.59 -1.71 7.34
N VAL A 11 -10.45 -0.40 7.43
CA VAL A 11 -9.66 0.45 6.54
C VAL A 11 -8.62 1.12 7.40
N PHE A 12 -7.34 0.89 7.12
CA PHE A 12 -6.26 1.65 7.71
C PHE A 12 -5.87 2.75 6.73
N ILE A 13 -6.06 4.01 7.14
CA ILE A 13 -5.60 5.18 6.38
C ILE A 13 -4.19 5.51 6.87
N LEU A 14 -3.19 5.35 6.00
CA LEU A 14 -1.83 5.80 6.28
C LEU A 14 -1.69 7.24 5.75
N THR A 15 -1.59 8.22 6.66
CA THR A 15 -1.27 9.61 6.33
C THR A 15 0.23 9.84 6.47
N THR A 16 0.91 10.23 5.39
CA THR A 16 2.32 10.65 5.45
C THR A 16 2.39 12.13 5.81
N THR A 17 2.74 12.46 7.06
CA THR A 17 3.11 13.83 7.46
C THR A 17 4.62 13.96 7.49
N THR A 18 5.23 14.30 6.36
CA THR A 18 6.60 14.81 6.36
C THR A 18 6.70 15.98 5.38
N PRO A 19 6.95 17.22 5.86
CA PRO A 19 7.19 18.34 4.96
C PRO A 19 8.59 18.20 4.34
N ILE A 20 8.67 18.21 3.01
CA ILE A 20 9.93 18.29 2.28
C ILE A 20 10.30 19.78 2.18
N ALA A 21 11.37 20.18 2.87
CA ALA A 21 11.98 21.50 2.68
C ALA A 21 12.69 21.53 1.33
N GLY A 22 12.24 22.38 0.41
CA GLY A 22 12.94 22.68 -0.83
C GLY A 22 14.18 23.56 -0.61
N PRO A 23 15.18 23.54 -1.50
CA PRO A 23 16.36 24.38 -1.38
C PRO A 23 16.02 25.84 -1.69
N THR A 24 16.34 26.74 -0.77
CA THR A 24 16.19 28.19 -0.90
C THR A 24 17.42 28.83 -1.56
N GLY A 25 17.17 29.69 -2.56
CA GLY A 25 18.10 30.71 -3.06
C GLY A 25 17.59 32.12 -2.67
N PRO A 26 18.45 33.14 -2.60
CA PRO A 26 18.43 34.11 -1.51
C PRO A 26 17.59 35.35 -1.82
N THR A 27 16.78 35.80 -0.87
CA THR A 27 16.59 37.23 -0.61
C THR A 27 16.08 37.47 0.81
N SER A 28 16.84 38.32 1.49
CA SER A 28 16.75 38.81 2.86
C SER A 28 15.37 39.37 3.25
N THR A 29 14.81 38.84 4.35
CA THR A 29 14.32 39.64 5.50
C THR A 29 14.45 38.81 6.77
N VAL A 30 15.12 39.34 7.79
CA VAL A 30 15.30 38.73 9.11
C VAL A 30 14.01 38.81 9.93
N PRO A 31 13.55 37.71 10.56
CA PRO A 31 12.70 37.79 11.74
C PRO A 31 13.36 37.10 12.94
N GLY A 32 13.69 37.92 13.96
CA GLY A 32 13.71 37.62 15.40
C GLY A 32 14.58 36.47 15.95
N PRO A 33 15.16 36.61 17.16
CA PRO A 33 15.80 35.47 17.81
C PRO A 33 14.77 34.35 18.06
N PRO A 34 15.15 33.08 17.91
CA PRO A 34 14.25 31.97 18.21
C PRO A 34 13.83 32.08 19.67
N GLY A 35 12.54 32.26 19.89
CA GLY A 35 11.93 32.07 21.21
C GLY A 35 12.27 30.67 21.72
N PRO A 36 12.32 30.47 23.05
CA PRO A 36 12.77 29.21 23.63
C PRO A 36 11.96 28.06 23.04
N ALA A 37 12.67 27.08 22.47
CA ALA A 37 12.09 25.81 22.08
C ALA A 37 11.46 25.21 23.33
N THR A 38 10.14 25.33 23.46
CA THR A 38 9.37 24.49 24.35
C THR A 38 9.51 23.08 23.81
N THR A 39 10.46 22.33 24.36
CA THR A 39 10.48 20.87 24.25
C THR A 39 9.26 20.36 25.01
N ASP A 40 8.09 20.47 24.39
CA ASP A 40 6.87 19.90 24.92
C ASP A 40 6.87 18.42 24.54
N ALA A 41 7.65 17.66 25.30
CA ALA A 41 7.70 16.20 25.28
C ALA A 41 6.37 15.55 25.74
N SER A 42 5.30 16.32 25.86
CA SER A 42 3.99 15.89 26.32
C SER A 42 3.06 15.37 25.21
N LEU A 43 3.40 15.54 23.93
CA LEU A 43 2.62 14.99 22.80
C LEU A 43 3.05 13.59 22.34
N LEU A 44 4.07 13.00 22.98
CA LEU A 44 4.43 11.59 22.80
C LEU A 44 3.71 10.65 23.79
N ALA A 45 2.81 11.19 24.62
CA ALA A 45 1.96 10.42 25.52
C ALA A 45 0.49 10.77 25.23
N ALA A 46 -0.35 9.75 25.10
CA ALA A 46 -1.79 9.85 24.85
C ALA A 46 -2.22 10.18 23.40
N GLY A 47 -1.87 9.28 22.47
CA GLY A 47 -2.76 9.00 21.34
C GLY A 47 -4.04 8.34 21.86
N THR A 48 -5.02 9.14 22.28
CA THR A 48 -6.36 8.66 22.63
C THR A 48 -7.03 8.14 21.37
N VAL A 49 -7.02 6.82 21.24
CA VAL A 49 -7.70 6.09 20.17
C VAL A 49 -9.21 6.30 20.32
N ALA A 50 -9.82 7.00 19.37
CA ALA A 50 -11.26 7.20 19.28
C ALA A 50 -11.97 5.95 18.71
N ASP A 51 -11.72 4.77 19.30
CA ASP A 51 -12.57 3.60 19.11
C ASP A 51 -12.51 2.69 20.35
N ALA A 52 -13.62 2.64 21.09
CA ALA A 52 -13.81 1.78 22.25
C ALA A 52 -13.92 0.29 21.90
N ARG A 53 -13.57 -0.12 20.67
CA ARG A 53 -13.53 -1.51 20.20
C ARG A 53 -12.15 -1.98 19.74
N LEU A 54 -11.10 -1.20 19.95
CA LEU A 54 -9.76 -1.76 19.95
C LEU A 54 -9.66 -2.75 21.13
N PRO A 55 -9.46 -4.06 20.89
CA PRO A 55 -9.20 -4.95 22.00
C PRO A 55 -7.99 -4.42 22.75
N THR A 56 -8.13 -4.31 24.07
CA THR A 56 -7.17 -3.79 25.07
C THR A 56 -5.89 -4.65 25.18
N ARG A 57 -5.36 -5.14 24.06
CA ARG A 57 -4.22 -6.06 24.04
C ARG A 57 -3.37 -5.79 22.82
N LEU A 58 -2.42 -4.87 22.97
CA LEU A 58 -1.06 -5.04 22.46
C LEU A 58 -0.12 -4.26 23.41
N GLN A 59 0.03 -4.73 24.64
CA GLN A 59 1.23 -4.41 25.42
C GLN A 59 2.35 -5.33 24.90
N ASP A 60 3.53 -4.78 24.64
CA ASP A 60 4.65 -5.42 23.94
C ASP A 60 5.04 -6.82 24.47
N ALA A 61 4.76 -7.12 25.73
CA ALA A 61 5.00 -8.44 26.33
C ALA A 61 4.04 -9.55 25.84
N ALA A 62 2.82 -9.21 25.40
CA ALA A 62 1.85 -10.17 24.88
C ALA A 62 2.08 -10.51 23.38
N LEU A 63 2.78 -9.63 22.64
CA LEU A 63 3.24 -9.90 21.28
C LEU A 63 4.30 -11.01 21.26
N GLY A 64 5.20 -11.04 22.26
CA GLY A 64 6.29 -12.03 22.34
C GLY A 64 5.83 -13.47 22.63
N THR A 65 4.65 -13.66 23.20
CA THR A 65 4.10 -15.00 23.55
C THR A 65 2.97 -15.45 22.62
N THR A 66 2.21 -14.52 22.03
CA THR A 66 1.15 -14.84 21.06
C THR A 66 1.69 -14.94 19.61
N TYR A 67 2.77 -14.22 19.30
CA TYR A 67 3.51 -14.30 18.02
C TYR A 67 4.89 -14.95 18.21
N ALA A 68 5.04 -15.81 19.23
CA ALA A 68 6.00 -16.90 19.16
C ALA A 68 5.52 -17.84 18.05
N ASN A 69 5.67 -17.38 16.80
CA ASN A 69 5.14 -17.99 15.60
C ASN A 69 5.94 -19.27 15.33
N ALA A 70 5.55 -20.32 16.05
CA ALA A 70 6.20 -21.60 16.02
C ALA A 70 6.27 -22.08 14.57
N PHE A 71 7.47 -22.48 14.16
CA PHE A 71 7.70 -23.07 12.85
C PHE A 71 6.71 -24.23 12.63
N ASN A 72 5.83 -24.10 11.63
CA ASN A 72 4.87 -25.15 11.28
C ASN A 72 5.20 -25.71 9.90
N LYS A 73 5.78 -26.92 9.88
CA LYS A 73 6.16 -27.60 8.63
C LYS A 73 4.97 -27.83 7.68
N ALA A 74 3.75 -27.91 8.20
CA ALA A 74 2.54 -28.08 7.40
C ALA A 74 2.02 -26.77 6.76
N ASP A 75 2.61 -25.62 7.09
CA ASP A 75 2.20 -24.29 6.63
C ASP A 75 3.36 -23.52 6.00
N ILE A 76 4.14 -24.19 5.15
CA ILE A 76 5.17 -23.56 4.32
C ILE A 76 4.49 -22.92 3.11
N GLY A 77 4.53 -21.60 3.04
CA GLY A 77 3.89 -20.84 1.97
C GLY A 77 4.27 -19.36 2.01
N THR A 78 3.67 -18.61 1.10
CA THR A 78 3.98 -17.19 0.94
C THR A 78 2.73 -16.34 1.11
N ASP A 79 2.84 -15.28 1.89
CA ASP A 79 1.76 -14.31 2.10
C ASP A 79 1.94 -13.13 1.16
N GLY A 80 0.96 -12.94 0.28
CA GLY A 80 0.94 -11.91 -0.75
C GLY A 80 0.53 -10.54 -0.19
N LEU A 81 1.25 -9.51 -0.64
CA LEU A 81 0.92 -8.10 -0.50
C LEU A 81 0.70 -7.55 -1.90
N ALA A 82 -0.55 -7.32 -2.28
CA ALA A 82 -0.89 -6.76 -3.58
C ALA A 82 -0.82 -5.23 -3.55
N SER A 83 0.09 -4.66 -4.33
CA SER A 83 0.29 -3.23 -4.48
C SER A 83 -0.51 -2.73 -5.69
N MET A 84 -1.65 -2.12 -5.45
CA MET A 84 -2.63 -1.71 -6.46
C MET A 84 -2.83 -0.20 -6.47
N GLY A 85 -3.21 0.34 -7.64
CA GLY A 85 -3.47 1.77 -7.80
C GLY A 85 -2.65 2.38 -8.94
N GLN A 86 -2.16 3.61 -8.75
CA GLN A 86 -1.48 4.37 -9.80
C GLN A 86 0.01 4.64 -9.52
N SER A 87 0.59 5.63 -10.18
CA SER A 87 2.03 5.98 -10.15
C SER A 87 2.62 6.02 -8.74
N ASN A 88 1.92 6.58 -7.75
CA ASN A 88 2.47 6.69 -6.39
C ASN A 88 2.67 5.34 -5.68
N THR A 89 2.21 4.22 -6.26
CA THR A 89 2.59 2.88 -5.83
C THR A 89 4.06 2.54 -6.11
N HIS A 90 4.72 3.19 -7.08
CA HIS A 90 6.08 2.79 -7.55
C HIS A 90 6.89 3.84 -8.34
N TYR A 91 6.41 5.08 -8.56
CA TYR A 91 7.15 6.12 -9.29
C TYR A 91 8.05 6.98 -8.37
N GLY A 92 8.32 6.53 -7.14
CA GLY A 92 9.17 7.25 -6.21
C GLY A 92 10.61 7.34 -6.72
N ASN A 93 11.19 8.54 -6.64
CA ASN A 93 12.60 8.80 -7.00
C ASN A 93 13.53 8.87 -5.77
N GLY A 94 13.10 8.31 -4.64
CA GLY A 94 13.90 8.29 -3.42
C GLY A 94 15.22 7.54 -3.65
N VAL A 95 16.31 8.05 -3.06
CA VAL A 95 17.60 7.35 -3.09
C VAL A 95 17.78 6.61 -1.77
N ASP A 96 18.00 5.30 -1.84
CA ASP A 96 18.27 4.48 -0.65
C ASP A 96 19.72 4.64 -0.17
N THR A 97 20.01 5.78 0.47
CA THR A 97 21.34 6.08 1.02
C THR A 97 21.65 5.27 2.28
N ALA A 98 20.62 4.78 2.97
CA ALA A 98 20.74 4.03 4.22
C ALA A 98 20.67 2.51 4.03
N ARG A 99 20.58 2.01 2.78
CA ARG A 99 20.45 0.59 2.43
C ARG A 99 19.25 -0.08 3.09
N LEU A 100 18.17 0.68 3.28
CA LEU A 100 16.92 0.24 3.84
C LEU A 100 16.18 -0.72 2.90
N ASP A 101 16.38 -0.58 1.58
CA ASP A 101 15.72 -1.36 0.53
C ASP A 101 16.61 -2.46 -0.03
N ARG A 102 17.61 -2.90 0.75
CA ARG A 102 18.43 -4.06 0.39
C ARG A 102 17.56 -5.32 0.21
N PRO A 103 17.81 -6.14 -0.81
CA PRO A 103 17.12 -7.42 -0.99
C PRO A 103 17.22 -8.31 0.25
N GLN A 104 16.15 -9.05 0.55
CA GLN A 104 16.05 -9.95 1.70
C GLN A 104 15.50 -11.30 1.27
N ASP A 105 16.07 -12.39 1.79
CA ASP A 105 15.74 -13.75 1.34
C ASP A 105 14.25 -14.08 1.48
N ARG A 106 13.57 -13.56 2.50
CA ARG A 106 12.14 -13.85 2.78
C ARG A 106 11.17 -12.84 2.18
N ILE A 107 11.66 -11.92 1.35
CA ILE A 107 10.84 -10.97 0.60
C ILE A 107 10.96 -11.29 -0.88
N LYS A 108 9.84 -11.71 -1.45
CA LYS A 108 9.71 -12.14 -2.84
C LYS A 108 8.90 -11.14 -3.63
N GLU A 109 9.00 -11.25 -4.94
CA GLU A 109 8.16 -10.57 -5.90
C GLU A 109 7.56 -11.60 -6.85
N PHE A 110 6.33 -11.37 -7.27
CA PHE A 110 5.68 -12.12 -8.34
C PHE A 110 5.28 -11.16 -9.46
N PRO A 111 6.22 -10.84 -10.38
CA PRO A 111 6.03 -9.83 -11.40
C PRO A 111 4.87 -10.16 -12.33
N ILE A 112 4.14 -9.12 -12.75
CA ILE A 112 3.06 -9.24 -13.75
C ILE A 112 3.58 -9.01 -15.18
N SER A 113 4.73 -8.34 -15.33
CA SER A 113 5.29 -7.93 -16.63
C SER A 113 6.78 -8.31 -16.76
N GLY A 114 7.34 -8.08 -17.95
CA GLY A 114 8.76 -8.31 -18.22
C GLY A 114 9.18 -9.78 -18.31
N SER A 115 10.49 -10.03 -18.34
CA SER A 115 11.08 -11.37 -18.50
C SER A 115 10.84 -12.31 -17.31
N TYR A 116 10.50 -11.76 -16.14
CA TYR A 116 10.22 -12.50 -14.92
C TYR A 116 8.72 -12.62 -14.63
N ALA A 117 7.86 -12.24 -15.58
CA ALA A 117 6.41 -12.32 -15.42
C ALA A 117 6.00 -13.74 -15.00
N ASN A 118 5.15 -13.82 -13.98
CA ASN A 118 4.63 -15.08 -13.42
C ASN A 118 5.70 -16.02 -12.85
N THR A 119 6.86 -15.49 -12.46
CA THR A 119 7.92 -16.24 -11.78
C THR A 119 8.18 -15.63 -10.41
N LEU A 120 8.19 -16.46 -9.36
CA LEU A 120 8.54 -16.00 -8.02
C LEU A 120 10.04 -15.71 -7.95
N VAL A 121 10.40 -14.46 -7.71
CA VAL A 121 11.80 -14.00 -7.61
C VAL A 121 12.05 -13.32 -6.28
N THR A 122 13.32 -13.10 -5.92
CA THR A 122 13.65 -12.23 -4.78
C THR A 122 13.28 -10.79 -5.15
N ALA A 123 12.58 -10.08 -4.26
CA ALA A 123 12.20 -8.70 -4.51
C ALA A 123 13.42 -7.78 -4.51
N VAL A 124 13.48 -6.88 -5.48
CA VAL A 124 14.50 -5.85 -5.62
C VAL A 124 13.82 -4.57 -6.13
N GLU A 125 14.10 -3.43 -5.51
CA GLU A 125 13.66 -2.14 -6.06
C GLU A 125 14.59 -1.69 -7.22
N PRO A 126 14.07 -1.06 -8.29
CA PRO A 126 12.65 -0.88 -8.61
C PRO A 126 11.89 -2.18 -8.87
N MET A 127 10.74 -2.36 -8.20
CA MET A 127 9.86 -3.50 -8.43
C MET A 127 9.16 -3.41 -9.80
N ILE A 128 8.80 -4.56 -10.36
CA ILE A 128 8.22 -4.71 -11.69
C ILE A 128 6.68 -4.64 -11.61
N HIS A 129 6.15 -3.45 -11.88
CA HIS A 129 4.71 -3.19 -11.97
C HIS A 129 4.17 -3.47 -13.39
N GLN A 130 2.88 -3.18 -13.64
CA GLN A 130 2.26 -3.46 -14.95
C GLN A 130 2.92 -2.69 -16.11
N ASP A 131 3.39 -1.49 -15.83
CA ASP A 131 4.13 -0.59 -16.70
C ASP A 131 5.66 -0.72 -16.54
N GLY A 132 6.12 -1.74 -15.82
CA GLY A 132 7.54 -2.12 -15.70
C GLY A 132 8.20 -1.69 -14.40
N ALA A 133 9.53 -1.77 -14.38
CA ALA A 133 10.37 -1.38 -13.25
C ALA A 133 10.79 0.09 -13.36
N VAL A 134 10.03 0.99 -12.73
CA VAL A 134 10.14 2.45 -12.97
C VAL A 134 10.79 3.21 -11.81
N GLY A 135 10.48 2.84 -10.56
CA GLY A 135 10.99 3.54 -9.38
C GLY A 135 10.67 2.77 -8.09
N ILE A 136 10.71 3.48 -6.96
CA ILE A 136 10.54 2.90 -5.63
C ILE A 136 9.11 3.11 -5.14
N GLY A 137 8.56 2.09 -4.47
CA GLY A 137 7.23 2.12 -3.87
C GLY A 137 7.24 1.92 -2.35
N PRO A 138 6.10 2.18 -1.67
CA PRO A 138 5.99 1.92 -0.22
C PRO A 138 5.92 0.42 0.11
N SER A 139 5.63 -0.42 -0.88
CA SER A 139 5.28 -1.83 -0.66
C SER A 139 6.48 -2.69 -0.26
N PHE A 140 7.70 -2.36 -0.71
CA PHE A 140 8.92 -3.05 -0.26
C PHE A 140 9.14 -2.88 1.24
N ARG A 141 9.05 -1.64 1.74
CA ARG A 141 9.19 -1.34 3.18
C ARG A 141 8.05 -1.94 4.01
N ALA A 142 6.83 -1.96 3.48
CA ALA A 142 5.71 -2.64 4.13
C ALA A 142 5.98 -4.14 4.28
N ALA A 143 6.42 -4.81 3.21
CA ALA A 143 6.79 -6.22 3.24
C ALA A 143 7.94 -6.51 4.21
N ALA A 144 8.98 -5.66 4.23
CA ALA A 144 10.10 -5.76 5.16
C ALA A 144 9.70 -5.60 6.63
N THR A 145 8.61 -4.89 6.89
CA THR A 145 8.04 -4.77 8.25
C THR A 145 7.21 -6.01 8.59
N VAL A 146 6.36 -6.47 7.68
CA VAL A 146 5.47 -7.62 7.88
C VAL A 146 6.26 -8.92 8.03
N VAL A 147 7.28 -9.16 7.22
CA VAL A 147 8.03 -10.43 7.24
C VAL A 147 8.69 -10.72 8.60
N LYS A 148 8.99 -9.67 9.39
CA LYS A 148 9.56 -9.79 10.74
C LYS A 148 8.57 -10.33 11.76
N SER A 149 7.27 -10.17 11.53
CA SER A 149 6.23 -10.72 12.40
C SER A 149 5.77 -12.11 11.97
N LEU A 150 6.16 -12.60 10.78
CA LEU A 150 5.73 -13.90 10.27
C LEU A 150 6.57 -15.07 10.81
N PRO A 151 5.96 -16.27 10.97
CA PRO A 151 6.68 -17.51 11.25
C PRO A 151 7.85 -17.74 10.29
N GLY A 152 8.95 -18.32 10.77
CA GLY A 152 10.17 -18.56 9.96
C GLY A 152 9.97 -19.44 8.71
N ASN A 153 8.82 -20.12 8.60
CA ASN A 153 8.39 -20.93 7.45
C ASN A 153 7.50 -20.18 6.45
N ARG A 154 7.29 -18.87 6.61
CA ARG A 154 6.50 -18.06 5.66
C ARG A 154 7.29 -16.89 5.11
N ASP A 155 7.16 -16.68 3.81
CA ASP A 155 7.73 -15.51 3.11
C ASP A 155 6.64 -14.46 2.87
N VAL A 156 7.04 -13.24 2.57
CA VAL A 156 6.14 -12.22 1.98
C VAL A 156 6.42 -12.12 0.49
N CYS A 157 5.39 -12.12 -0.35
CA CYS A 157 5.51 -11.83 -1.77
C CYS A 157 4.79 -10.54 -2.11
N ILE A 158 5.48 -9.61 -2.78
CA ILE A 158 4.86 -8.41 -3.30
C ILE A 158 4.36 -8.69 -4.72
N LEU A 159 3.13 -8.26 -5.00
CA LEU A 159 2.58 -8.27 -6.35
C LEU A 159 2.48 -6.80 -6.80
N GLY A 160 3.36 -6.37 -7.71
CA GLY A 160 3.34 -5.04 -8.31
C GLY A 160 2.22 -4.92 -9.35
N LEU A 161 1.05 -4.45 -8.93
CA LEU A 161 -0.16 -4.43 -9.76
C LEU A 161 -0.60 -3.01 -10.14
N GLY A 162 0.07 -1.97 -9.67
CA GLY A 162 -0.20 -0.58 -10.05
C GLY A 162 0.13 -0.29 -11.52
N TYR A 163 -0.48 0.78 -12.05
CA TYR A 163 -0.19 1.32 -13.39
C TYR A 163 -0.30 2.85 -13.38
N GLY A 164 0.71 3.58 -13.86
CA GLY A 164 0.76 5.05 -13.83
C GLY A 164 -0.44 5.76 -14.47
N SER A 165 -0.87 6.89 -13.90
CA SER A 165 -1.94 7.76 -14.45
C SER A 165 -3.28 7.05 -14.69
N THR A 166 -3.72 6.22 -13.74
CA THR A 166 -4.97 5.46 -13.84
C THR A 166 -5.89 5.69 -12.66
N GLY A 167 -7.18 5.45 -12.87
CA GLY A 167 -8.21 5.54 -11.83
C GLY A 167 -9.44 4.72 -12.19
N PHE A 168 -10.55 4.98 -11.49
CA PHE A 168 -11.85 4.42 -11.87
C PHE A 168 -12.35 5.07 -13.18
N THR A 169 -12.01 6.32 -13.41
CA THR A 169 -12.19 7.00 -14.69
C THR A 169 -11.30 6.36 -15.76
N VAL A 170 -11.88 6.05 -16.92
CA VAL A 170 -11.12 5.53 -18.06
C VAL A 170 -10.11 6.58 -18.54
N THR A 171 -8.82 6.24 -18.42
CA THR A 171 -7.70 7.08 -18.88
C THR A 171 -6.77 6.23 -19.72
N ASN A 172 -6.37 6.71 -20.91
CA ASN A 172 -5.53 5.94 -21.85
C ASN A 172 -6.05 4.51 -22.08
N ASP A 173 -7.37 4.39 -22.24
CA ASP A 173 -8.09 3.13 -22.44
C ASP A 173 -7.90 2.09 -21.31
N ARG A 174 -7.62 2.58 -20.10
CA ARG A 174 -7.43 1.79 -18.88
C ARG A 174 -8.31 2.28 -17.75
N THR A 175 -8.77 1.36 -16.92
CA THR A 175 -9.57 1.68 -15.72
C THR A 175 -9.42 0.62 -14.63
N TRP A 176 -9.61 1.05 -13.38
CA TRP A 176 -9.77 0.21 -12.19
C TRP A 176 -11.23 -0.13 -11.87
N ASP A 177 -12.20 0.42 -12.61
CA ASP A 177 -13.62 0.12 -12.41
C ASP A 177 -13.89 -1.37 -12.73
N PRO A 178 -14.26 -2.20 -11.73
CA PRO A 178 -14.47 -3.62 -11.92
C PRO A 178 -15.66 -3.94 -12.83
N ASP A 179 -16.61 -3.02 -12.97
CA ASP A 179 -17.81 -3.22 -13.78
C ASP A 179 -17.65 -2.68 -15.22
N ASN A 180 -16.51 -2.05 -15.53
CA ASN A 180 -16.23 -1.52 -16.87
C ASN A 180 -15.85 -2.64 -17.86
N THR A 181 -16.65 -2.77 -18.91
CA THR A 181 -16.49 -3.75 -20.00
C THR A 181 -16.10 -3.13 -21.33
N MET A 182 -15.88 -1.82 -21.38
CA MET A 182 -15.64 -1.07 -22.63
C MET A 182 -14.17 -0.65 -22.80
N ALA A 183 -13.45 -0.39 -21.71
CA ALA A 183 -12.03 -0.05 -21.78
C ALA A 183 -11.24 -1.24 -22.34
N GLY A 184 -10.29 -0.97 -23.23
CA GLY A 184 -9.43 -2.00 -23.81
C GLY A 184 -8.57 -2.72 -22.77
N THR A 185 -8.31 -2.12 -21.61
CA THR A 185 -7.66 -2.80 -20.48
C THR A 185 -8.34 -2.48 -19.15
N ASN A 186 -8.92 -3.52 -18.53
CA ASN A 186 -9.42 -3.44 -17.16
C ASN A 186 -8.34 -3.92 -16.16
N LEU A 187 -7.78 -2.98 -15.39
CA LEU A 187 -6.66 -3.21 -14.46
C LEU A 187 -7.09 -4.03 -13.24
N TYR A 188 -8.35 -3.92 -12.82
CA TYR A 188 -8.92 -4.77 -11.78
C TYR A 188 -8.89 -6.24 -12.21
N ASN A 189 -9.30 -6.53 -13.44
CA ASN A 189 -9.28 -7.91 -13.97
C ASN A 189 -7.86 -8.46 -14.11
N LEU A 190 -6.90 -7.63 -14.53
CA LEU A 190 -5.48 -8.02 -14.57
C LEU A 190 -4.93 -8.32 -13.17
N ALA A 191 -5.24 -7.48 -12.19
CA ALA A 191 -4.84 -7.69 -10.79
C ALA A 191 -5.43 -8.98 -10.22
N VAL A 192 -6.73 -9.24 -10.46
CA VAL A 192 -7.39 -10.48 -10.06
C VAL A 192 -6.71 -11.70 -10.68
N ALA A 193 -6.48 -11.69 -12.00
CA ALA A 193 -5.83 -12.79 -12.67
C ALA A 193 -4.40 -13.05 -12.13
N GLN A 194 -3.67 -12.00 -11.77
CA GLN A 194 -2.33 -12.14 -11.22
C GLN A 194 -2.33 -12.70 -9.79
N ILE A 195 -3.24 -12.24 -8.94
CA ILE A 195 -3.42 -12.79 -7.60
C ILE A 195 -3.80 -14.28 -7.69
N ASP A 196 -4.73 -14.64 -8.58
CA ASP A 196 -5.13 -16.03 -8.79
C ASP A 196 -3.94 -16.92 -9.22
N ARG A 197 -3.09 -16.43 -10.13
CA ARG A 197 -1.86 -17.14 -10.54
C ARG A 197 -0.90 -17.34 -9.38
N PHE A 198 -0.69 -16.33 -8.55
CA PHE A 198 0.16 -16.42 -7.36
C PHE A 198 -0.38 -17.45 -6.36
N LEU A 199 -1.68 -17.46 -6.10
CA LEU A 199 -2.34 -18.41 -5.22
C LEU A 199 -2.26 -19.84 -5.77
N ALA A 200 -2.27 -20.01 -7.09
CA ALA A 200 -2.16 -21.32 -7.73
C ALA A 200 -0.75 -21.95 -7.62
N LEU A 201 0.31 -21.16 -7.37
CA LEU A 201 1.68 -21.69 -7.23
C LEU A 201 1.82 -22.67 -6.06
N ASN A 202 1.07 -22.44 -4.98
CA ASN A 202 1.10 -23.27 -3.79
C ASN A 202 -0.22 -23.09 -3.03
N SER A 203 -0.91 -24.20 -2.74
CA SER A 203 -2.15 -24.22 -1.94
C SER A 203 -2.07 -23.57 -0.56
N LYS A 204 -0.86 -23.32 -0.05
CA LYS A 204 -0.61 -22.62 1.22
C LYS A 204 -0.36 -21.13 1.05
N ASN A 205 -0.27 -20.63 -0.19
CA ASN A 205 -0.20 -19.19 -0.45
C ASN A 205 -1.51 -18.52 -0.08
N ARG A 206 -1.40 -17.27 0.35
CA ARG A 206 -2.54 -16.44 0.77
C ARG A 206 -2.30 -15.02 0.27
N VAL A 207 -3.34 -14.22 0.11
CA VAL A 207 -3.19 -12.76 -0.08
C VAL A 207 -3.98 -12.05 1.01
N PRO A 208 -3.39 -11.82 2.19
CA PRO A 208 -4.08 -11.15 3.29
C PRO A 208 -4.06 -9.62 3.20
N TRP A 209 -3.21 -9.03 2.34
CA TRP A 209 -3.04 -7.58 2.27
C TRP A 209 -3.17 -7.03 0.85
N ILE A 210 -3.94 -5.95 0.73
CA ILE A 210 -3.94 -5.04 -0.41
C ILE A 210 -3.51 -3.67 0.07
N VAL A 211 -2.51 -3.10 -0.60
CA VAL A 211 -2.13 -1.69 -0.49
C VAL A 211 -2.74 -0.97 -1.69
N TRP A 212 -3.67 -0.05 -1.44
CA TRP A 212 -4.32 0.75 -2.46
C TRP A 212 -3.81 2.20 -2.38
N GLN A 213 -3.20 2.67 -3.46
CA GLN A 213 -2.74 4.04 -3.57
C GLN A 213 -3.12 4.64 -4.92
N GLN A 214 -4.24 5.35 -4.91
CA GLN A 214 -4.82 5.98 -6.08
C GLN A 214 -5.79 7.07 -5.64
N GLY A 215 -6.02 8.05 -6.52
CA GLY A 215 -7.08 9.04 -6.39
C GLY A 215 -6.82 10.27 -7.25
N GLU A 216 -5.55 10.54 -7.57
CA GLU A 216 -5.13 11.74 -8.27
C GLU A 216 -5.76 11.83 -9.67
N THR A 217 -5.79 10.73 -10.43
CA THR A 217 -6.41 10.72 -11.77
C THR A 217 -7.91 10.98 -11.72
N ASP A 218 -8.62 10.40 -10.75
CA ASP A 218 -10.07 10.61 -10.61
C ASP A 218 -10.39 12.03 -10.12
N ALA A 219 -9.53 12.59 -9.28
CA ALA A 219 -9.66 13.98 -8.84
C ALA A 219 -9.46 14.97 -10.01
N VAL A 220 -8.47 14.74 -10.88
CA VAL A 220 -8.26 15.53 -12.11
C VAL A 220 -9.46 15.38 -13.07
N ALA A 221 -10.09 14.21 -13.12
CA ALA A 221 -11.31 13.97 -13.88
C ALA A 221 -12.57 14.59 -13.24
N ALA A 222 -12.42 15.37 -12.17
CA ALA A 222 -13.51 15.97 -11.40
C ALA A 222 -14.53 14.95 -10.85
N MET A 223 -14.10 13.71 -10.57
CA MET A 223 -14.94 12.72 -9.91
C MET A 223 -15.28 13.20 -8.50
N SER A 224 -16.56 13.17 -8.14
CA SER A 224 -16.98 13.51 -6.78
C SER A 224 -16.50 12.45 -5.78
N GLN A 225 -16.21 12.87 -4.54
CA GLN A 225 -15.79 11.96 -3.46
C GLN A 225 -16.79 10.82 -3.23
N ALA A 226 -18.08 11.10 -3.32
CA ALA A 226 -19.13 10.09 -3.17
C ALA A 226 -19.08 9.02 -4.28
N THR A 227 -18.79 9.43 -5.51
CA THR A 227 -18.64 8.52 -6.65
C THR A 227 -17.38 7.68 -6.49
N TYR A 228 -16.27 8.31 -6.11
CA TYR A 228 -15.01 7.62 -5.85
C TYR A 228 -15.17 6.55 -4.75
N ALA A 229 -15.80 6.91 -3.64
CA ALA A 229 -16.07 6.00 -2.53
C ALA A 229 -16.95 4.81 -2.98
N ALA A 230 -17.93 5.03 -3.85
CA ALA A 230 -18.77 3.95 -4.35
C ALA A 230 -17.99 2.93 -5.21
N TYR A 231 -17.10 3.40 -6.09
CA TYR A 231 -16.23 2.51 -6.87
C TYR A 231 -15.23 1.76 -5.99
N LEU A 232 -14.63 2.45 -5.02
CA LEU A 232 -13.70 1.84 -4.07
C LEU A 232 -14.40 0.78 -3.20
N ASP A 233 -15.57 1.08 -2.66
CA ASP A 233 -16.40 0.13 -1.90
C ASP A 233 -16.77 -1.10 -2.75
N ARG A 234 -17.12 -0.88 -4.04
CA ARG A 234 -17.42 -1.95 -4.99
C ARG A 234 -16.22 -2.87 -5.21
N MET A 235 -15.04 -2.30 -5.48
CA MET A 235 -13.80 -3.06 -5.67
C MET A 235 -13.43 -3.86 -4.40
N ILE A 236 -13.47 -3.23 -3.22
CA ILE A 236 -13.20 -3.88 -1.92
C ILE A 236 -14.17 -5.04 -1.69
N THR A 237 -15.45 -4.83 -1.96
CA THR A 237 -16.49 -5.85 -1.80
C THR A 237 -16.21 -7.07 -2.67
N LEU A 238 -15.87 -6.87 -3.95
CA LEU A 238 -15.58 -7.97 -4.86
C LEU A 238 -14.30 -8.72 -4.47
N LEU A 239 -13.25 -8.01 -4.06
CA LEU A 239 -12.00 -8.64 -3.62
C LEU A 239 -12.17 -9.44 -2.32
N ARG A 240 -12.95 -8.92 -1.36
CA ARG A 240 -13.31 -9.66 -0.14
C ARG A 240 -14.21 -10.86 -0.42
N ALA A 241 -15.14 -10.75 -1.37
CA ALA A 241 -15.96 -11.88 -1.79
C ALA A 241 -15.08 -12.99 -2.42
N ARG A 242 -14.04 -12.61 -3.16
CA ARG A 242 -13.15 -13.55 -3.86
C ARG A 242 -12.07 -14.17 -2.97
N TYR A 243 -11.38 -13.35 -2.17
CA TYR A 243 -10.20 -13.76 -1.40
C TYR A 243 -10.42 -13.88 0.11
N GLY A 244 -11.64 -13.59 0.57
CA GLY A 244 -12.07 -13.73 1.96
C GLY A 244 -12.36 -12.39 2.65
N SER A 245 -13.32 -12.41 3.57
CA SER A 245 -13.76 -11.23 4.31
C SER A 245 -12.69 -10.62 5.21
N GLY A 246 -11.67 -11.41 5.59
CA GLY A 246 -10.51 -10.97 6.37
C GLY A 246 -9.45 -10.20 5.58
N LEU A 247 -9.65 -9.97 4.27
CA LEU A 247 -8.72 -9.20 3.44
C LEU A 247 -8.59 -7.75 3.96
N VAL A 248 -7.36 -7.37 4.29
CA VAL A 248 -7.01 -6.06 4.83
C VAL A 248 -6.67 -5.11 3.70
N PHE A 249 -7.28 -3.92 3.73
CA PHE A 249 -6.96 -2.81 2.83
C PHE A 249 -6.22 -1.71 3.60
N ALA A 250 -4.97 -1.47 3.21
CA ALA A 250 -4.23 -0.27 3.57
C ALA A 250 -4.44 0.76 2.47
N ILE A 251 -5.17 1.83 2.78
CA ILE A 251 -5.51 2.88 1.82
C ILE A 251 -4.60 4.07 2.10
N VAL A 252 -3.85 4.47 1.08
CA VAL A 252 -2.91 5.59 1.19
C VAL A 252 -3.58 6.85 0.64
N SER A 253 -3.59 7.92 1.43
CA SER A 253 -4.12 9.20 0.99
C SER A 253 -3.25 9.84 -0.10
N MET A 254 -3.87 10.62 -0.99
CA MET A 254 -3.15 11.49 -1.93
C MET A 254 -2.15 12.39 -1.19
N THR A 255 -1.02 12.70 -1.84
CA THR A 255 -0.05 13.66 -1.30
C THR A 255 -0.63 15.08 -1.26
N PRO A 256 -0.23 15.93 -0.29
CA PRO A 256 -0.77 17.29 -0.17
C PRO A 256 -0.62 18.15 -1.43
N GLN A 257 0.41 17.91 -2.24
CA GLN A 257 0.67 18.64 -3.49
C GLN A 257 -0.50 18.56 -4.49
N HIS A 258 -1.32 17.51 -4.41
CA HIS A 258 -2.51 17.33 -5.24
C HIS A 258 -3.84 17.64 -4.51
N ILE A 259 -3.78 18.00 -3.23
CA ILE A 259 -4.94 18.47 -2.45
C ILE A 259 -5.06 20.00 -2.58
N ASP A 260 -3.94 20.71 -2.68
CA ASP A 260 -3.90 22.18 -2.73
C ASP A 260 -3.99 22.76 -4.16
N SER A 261 -4.03 21.90 -5.18
CA SER A 261 -4.08 22.27 -6.60
C SER A 261 -5.43 22.01 -7.29
N LEU A 262 -6.45 21.65 -6.49
CA LEU A 262 -7.86 21.50 -6.89
C LEU A 262 -8.72 22.57 -6.22
#